data_AF-F0SIJ7-F1
#
_entry.id   AF-F0SIJ7-F1
#
_cell.length_a   1.000
_cell.length_b   1.000
_cell.length_c   1.000
_cell.angle_alpha   90.00
_cell.angle_beta   90.00
_cell.angle_gamma   90.00
#
_symmetry.space_group_name_H-M   'P 1'
#
loop_
_entity.id
_entity.type
_entity.pdbx_description
1 polymer ?
#
loop_
_entity_poly.entity_id
_entity_poly.type
_entity_poly.pdbx_seq_one_letter_code
_entity_poly.pdbx_strand_id
1 'polypeptide(L)'
;MDPQRDPFADAASSAPSPYSASGSYSAPGSSPASGPTSDHSAPVMQQAPTPPPAAPTPPPSRGSEDALLADAGRIFEQLRIRLAELDHREQTLQEQSGEIEERKTRFARWVEQTKQDLVDRETRLVEKENAVQSEQEQLQQRHAAVEQEEADIAAARQQLQQEQETQQRHVEETERSLTELRRTRLEEIERLEQESSEKLARREREFEQQCETRTAEIQQQQAQAARRLALQEDHLDRLRASVEAQQTHLKRDTQVARQSLQQRATIQMQRERHLQQVRNLLDERQNTLLREEKLVRDAISQEQQALQEAKAELLQREKESNNDIATQRDEMRQTSERLDRQEQQLRLQRQALQTMRDEIQSEHTLNLELRIALEELKIEQAIEQGRTPDLDTLNGIRDRMGEHFVTTRQQLERLTSELRQQTDALDSRLAVYREQTSETRNWLTESLDRFSEQRKLLELEREQLEQLEEAKASAQYSHMSERREAERVIQRLLDQLEEQGQTQPERSAEAA
;
A
#
# COMPACT_ATOMS: atom_id res chain seq x y z
N MET A 1 -16.05 27.95 -26.76
CA MET A 1 -14.95 27.30 -27.49
C MET A 1 -15.59 26.21 -28.33
N ASP A 2 -15.82 26.54 -29.59
CA ASP A 2 -17.10 26.23 -30.22
C ASP A 2 -16.99 25.15 -31.29
N PRO A 3 -18.03 24.31 -31.46
CA PRO A 3 -18.02 23.25 -32.46
C PRO A 3 -18.21 23.84 -33.85
N GLN A 4 -17.31 23.51 -34.78
CA GLN A 4 -17.60 23.73 -36.20
C GLN A 4 -18.68 22.74 -36.65
N ARG A 5 -19.84 23.30 -37.02
CA ARG A 5 -20.92 22.60 -37.71
C ARG A 5 -20.73 22.71 -39.21
N ASP A 6 -20.77 21.58 -39.91
CA ASP A 6 -21.26 21.55 -41.28
C ASP A 6 -22.79 21.71 -41.30
N PRO A 7 -23.34 22.38 -42.32
CA PRO A 7 -24.74 22.24 -42.70
C PRO A 7 -24.89 21.86 -44.18
N PHE A 8 -25.21 20.60 -44.45
CA PHE A 8 -26.03 20.27 -45.62
C PHE A 8 -27.45 20.80 -45.37
N ALA A 9 -27.99 21.64 -46.27
CA ALA A 9 -29.42 21.87 -46.41
C ALA A 9 -29.78 22.54 -47.75
N ASP A 10 -30.78 21.96 -48.41
CA ASP A 10 -31.38 22.34 -49.68
C ASP A 10 -31.96 23.77 -49.73
N ALA A 11 -31.90 24.40 -50.91
CA ALA A 11 -32.97 25.31 -51.36
C ALA A 11 -32.99 25.51 -52.89
N ALA A 12 -34.21 25.55 -53.43
CA ALA A 12 -34.62 26.24 -54.67
C ALA A 12 -33.90 25.93 -56.01
N SER A 13 -34.54 25.09 -56.83
CA SER A 13 -34.81 25.46 -58.22
C SER A 13 -36.14 24.85 -58.67
N SER A 14 -37.13 25.70 -58.96
CA SER A 14 -38.51 25.28 -59.27
C SER A 14 -39.03 25.95 -60.55
N ALA A 15 -39.18 25.14 -61.60
CA ALA A 15 -40.09 25.38 -62.73
C ALA A 15 -39.78 26.61 -63.63
N PRO A 16 -40.48 26.82 -64.76
CA PRO A 16 -41.50 25.97 -65.38
C PRO A 16 -41.23 25.53 -66.82
N SER A 17 -41.91 24.46 -67.23
CA SER A 17 -42.19 24.19 -68.65
C SER A 17 -43.26 25.18 -69.16
N PRO A 18 -43.20 25.60 -70.43
CA PRO A 18 -44.30 25.18 -71.30
C PRO A 18 -43.86 24.87 -72.74
N TYR A 19 -44.45 23.83 -73.34
CA TYR A 19 -45.10 23.95 -74.66
C TYR A 19 -45.95 22.70 -74.97
N SER A 20 -47.26 22.83 -74.79
CA SER A 20 -48.26 21.88 -75.30
C SER A 20 -49.14 22.60 -76.32
N ALA A 21 -48.97 22.30 -77.60
CA ALA A 21 -49.74 22.91 -78.69
C ALA A 21 -50.63 21.85 -79.37
N SER A 22 -51.87 21.74 -78.91
CA SER A 22 -52.88 20.85 -79.48
C SER A 22 -53.38 21.35 -80.84
N GLY A 23 -53.07 20.64 -81.92
CA GLY A 23 -53.52 20.95 -83.28
C GLY A 23 -54.58 19.97 -83.78
N SER A 24 -55.84 20.14 -83.36
CA SER A 24 -56.97 19.33 -83.85
C SER A 24 -57.69 20.01 -85.02
N TYR A 25 -57.88 19.31 -86.14
CA TYR A 25 -59.04 19.52 -87.01
C TYR A 25 -59.38 18.25 -87.81
N SER A 26 -60.54 17.68 -87.54
CA SER A 26 -61.18 16.65 -88.36
C SER A 26 -62.35 17.27 -89.12
N ALA A 27 -62.47 17.01 -90.42
CA ALA A 27 -63.59 17.49 -91.23
C ALA A 27 -63.97 16.47 -92.34
N PRO A 28 -65.02 15.66 -92.16
CA PRO A 28 -65.63 14.87 -93.22
C PRO A 28 -66.76 15.66 -93.92
N GLY A 29 -66.92 15.52 -95.24
CA GLY A 29 -67.95 16.28 -95.98
C GLY A 29 -68.27 15.82 -97.41
N SER A 30 -69.44 15.17 -97.55
CA SER A 30 -70.41 15.33 -98.64
C SER A 30 -70.04 15.10 -100.12
N SER A 31 -70.49 13.95 -100.63
CA SER A 31 -71.14 13.84 -101.96
C SER A 31 -72.68 13.97 -101.78
N PRO A 32 -73.57 13.77 -102.78
CA PRO A 32 -73.52 14.04 -104.24
C PRO A 32 -74.77 14.87 -104.73
N ALA A 33 -74.82 15.35 -105.99
CA ALA A 33 -76.08 15.77 -106.64
C ALA A 33 -76.01 15.95 -108.18
N SER A 34 -77.04 15.44 -108.90
CA SER A 34 -77.57 15.87 -110.23
C SER A 34 -76.63 15.91 -111.47
N GLY A 35 -77.09 15.89 -112.73
CA GLY A 35 -78.42 15.72 -113.35
C GLY A 35 -78.34 15.69 -114.91
N PRO A 36 -79.38 15.31 -115.68
CA PRO A 36 -79.26 14.85 -117.09
C PRO A 36 -80.05 15.69 -118.14
N THR A 37 -80.42 15.09 -119.30
CA THR A 37 -81.36 15.55 -120.39
C THR A 37 -80.75 16.45 -121.52
N SER A 38 -81.24 16.56 -122.79
CA SER A 38 -82.11 15.69 -123.64
C SER A 38 -82.28 16.18 -125.12
N ASP A 39 -82.51 15.24 -126.05
CA ASP A 39 -83.55 15.17 -127.13
C ASP A 39 -83.64 16.01 -128.47
N HIS A 40 -84.01 15.26 -129.54
CA HIS A 40 -85.13 15.45 -130.52
C HIS A 40 -85.04 16.11 -131.94
N SER A 41 -85.68 15.42 -132.93
CA SER A 41 -86.62 15.91 -134.01
C SER A 41 -86.29 16.02 -135.54
N ALA A 42 -86.71 14.99 -136.31
CA ALA A 42 -87.83 15.02 -137.33
C ALA A 42 -87.68 15.48 -138.85
N PRO A 43 -88.65 15.15 -139.78
CA PRO A 43 -88.42 14.89 -141.25
C PRO A 43 -89.43 15.52 -142.30
N VAL A 44 -89.64 14.94 -143.53
CA VAL A 44 -90.82 14.98 -144.52
C VAL A 44 -90.45 14.94 -146.06
N MET A 45 -91.40 15.09 -147.05
CA MET A 45 -91.61 14.10 -148.17
C MET A 45 -92.48 14.52 -149.44
N GLN A 46 -92.35 13.79 -150.59
CA GLN A 46 -93.25 13.67 -151.83
C GLN A 46 -93.35 14.87 -152.87
N GLN A 47 -93.97 14.87 -154.10
CA GLN A 47 -94.75 13.93 -155.00
C GLN A 47 -94.71 14.31 -156.56
N ALA A 48 -95.69 13.93 -157.43
CA ALA A 48 -95.78 14.12 -158.94
C ALA A 48 -97.28 14.08 -159.48
N PRO A 49 -97.77 13.72 -160.73
CA PRO A 49 -97.24 13.54 -162.14
C PRO A 49 -98.22 13.88 -163.38
N THR A 50 -97.83 13.62 -164.68
CA THR A 50 -98.65 13.27 -165.93
C THR A 50 -99.30 14.37 -166.92
N PRO A 51 -100.21 14.16 -167.96
CA PRO A 51 -99.94 14.40 -169.44
C PRO A 51 -100.84 15.33 -170.44
N PRO A 52 -101.73 14.92 -171.45
CA PRO A 52 -101.89 15.46 -172.87
C PRO A 52 -103.35 15.91 -173.33
N PRO A 53 -103.97 15.85 -174.59
CA PRO A 53 -103.63 15.61 -176.08
C PRO A 53 -104.46 16.36 -177.26
N ALA A 54 -104.21 16.06 -178.58
CA ALA A 54 -105.15 15.85 -179.78
C ALA A 54 -105.67 16.91 -180.88
N ALA A 55 -105.94 16.40 -182.15
CA ALA A 55 -106.87 16.78 -183.31
C ALA A 55 -106.67 18.09 -184.20
N PRO A 56 -107.40 18.45 -185.33
CA PRO A 56 -108.48 17.85 -186.22
C PRO A 56 -108.32 17.99 -187.83
N THR A 57 -109.39 18.22 -188.68
CA THR A 57 -109.48 18.22 -190.22
C THR A 57 -110.61 19.19 -190.81
N PRO A 58 -111.25 19.20 -192.06
CA PRO A 58 -111.20 18.47 -193.38
C PRO A 58 -111.25 19.20 -194.84
N PRO A 59 -112.34 19.46 -195.68
CA PRO A 59 -112.36 19.50 -197.21
C PRO A 59 -113.09 20.76 -197.90
N PRO A 60 -113.83 20.84 -199.08
CA PRO A 60 -114.04 20.11 -200.42
C PRO A 60 -114.29 20.98 -201.77
N SER A 61 -114.61 20.38 -202.98
CA SER A 61 -115.63 20.81 -204.07
C SER A 61 -115.34 21.02 -205.62
N ARG A 62 -115.88 20.12 -206.50
CA ARG A 62 -116.56 20.16 -207.86
C ARG A 62 -116.23 21.07 -209.12
N GLY A 63 -116.28 20.44 -210.33
CA GLY A 63 -116.74 20.98 -211.67
C GLY A 63 -115.64 21.40 -212.69
N SER A 64 -115.76 21.35 -214.04
CA SER A 64 -116.75 20.81 -215.02
C SER A 64 -116.06 20.49 -216.39
N GLU A 65 -116.80 20.07 -217.44
CA GLU A 65 -116.28 19.62 -218.75
C GLU A 65 -115.92 20.76 -219.76
N ASP A 66 -115.40 20.39 -220.94
CA ASP A 66 -114.99 21.22 -222.10
C ASP A 66 -113.75 22.16 -221.97
N ALA A 67 -112.54 21.57 -222.02
CA ALA A 67 -111.34 22.18 -222.62
C ALA A 67 -110.17 21.18 -222.89
N LEU A 68 -110.44 19.96 -223.35
CA LEU A 68 -109.51 18.81 -223.36
C LEU A 68 -108.23 18.92 -224.23
N LEU A 69 -107.93 20.08 -224.83
CA LEU A 69 -106.64 20.38 -225.48
C LEU A 69 -105.83 21.49 -224.78
N ALA A 70 -106.36 22.13 -223.73
CA ALA A 70 -105.64 23.17 -222.97
C ALA A 70 -104.83 22.60 -221.78
N ASP A 71 -105.28 21.51 -221.16
CA ASP A 71 -104.69 20.98 -219.92
C ASP A 71 -103.26 20.45 -220.08
N ALA A 72 -102.89 19.98 -221.28
CA ALA A 72 -101.53 19.49 -221.55
C ALA A 72 -100.45 20.56 -221.29
N GLY A 73 -100.77 21.84 -221.46
CA GLY A 73 -99.86 22.95 -221.11
C GLY A 73 -99.74 23.18 -219.61
N ARG A 74 -100.85 23.10 -218.86
CA ARG A 74 -100.87 23.34 -217.40
C ARG A 74 -100.11 22.26 -216.61
N ILE A 75 -100.13 21.02 -217.08
CA ILE A 75 -99.45 19.89 -216.41
C ILE A 75 -97.93 20.12 -216.38
N PHE A 76 -97.33 20.66 -217.44
CA PHE A 76 -95.89 20.95 -217.47
C PHE A 76 -95.49 22.08 -216.51
N GLU A 77 -96.29 23.15 -216.43
CA GLU A 77 -96.01 24.25 -215.49
C GLU A 77 -96.20 23.79 -214.03
N GLN A 78 -97.21 22.95 -213.74
CA GLN A 78 -97.39 22.34 -212.41
C GLN A 78 -96.23 21.41 -212.03
N LEU A 79 -95.69 20.62 -212.96
CA LEU A 79 -94.52 19.77 -212.70
C LEU A 79 -93.26 20.60 -212.40
N ARG A 80 -93.08 21.74 -213.09
CA ARG A 80 -91.97 22.66 -212.84
C ARG A 80 -92.07 23.33 -211.46
N ILE A 81 -93.27 23.74 -211.04
CA ILE A 81 -93.52 24.26 -209.69
C ILE A 81 -93.30 23.17 -208.64
N ARG A 82 -93.75 21.93 -208.88
CA ARG A 82 -93.56 20.79 -207.98
C ARG A 82 -92.09 20.39 -207.78
N LEU A 83 -91.22 20.59 -208.77
CA LEU A 83 -89.78 20.39 -208.62
C LEU A 83 -89.17 21.49 -207.74
N ALA A 84 -89.52 22.76 -207.94
CA ALA A 84 -89.05 23.84 -207.08
C ALA A 84 -89.53 23.70 -205.60
N GLU A 85 -90.74 23.16 -205.37
CA GLU A 85 -91.20 22.78 -204.03
C GLU A 85 -90.41 21.62 -203.40
N LEU A 86 -89.80 20.74 -204.20
CA LEU A 86 -88.96 19.64 -203.72
C LEU A 86 -87.56 20.13 -203.38
N ASP A 87 -86.92 20.90 -204.27
CA ASP A 87 -85.59 21.48 -204.04
C ASP A 87 -85.57 22.33 -202.75
N HIS A 88 -86.61 23.14 -202.52
CA HIS A 88 -86.71 23.97 -201.31
C HIS A 88 -86.97 23.16 -200.03
N ARG A 89 -87.66 22.01 -200.13
CA ARG A 89 -87.79 21.05 -199.02
C ARG A 89 -86.48 20.31 -198.74
N GLU A 90 -85.70 20.01 -199.77
CA GLU A 90 -84.40 19.38 -199.61
C GLU A 90 -83.40 20.32 -198.94
N GLN A 91 -83.40 21.62 -199.29
CA GLN A 91 -82.65 22.65 -198.55
C GLN A 91 -83.04 22.75 -197.08
N THR A 92 -84.35 22.83 -196.75
CA THR A 92 -84.77 22.93 -195.34
C THR A 92 -84.47 21.66 -194.53
N LEU A 93 -84.42 20.48 -195.16
CA LEU A 93 -83.93 19.26 -194.51
C LEU A 93 -82.40 19.26 -194.31
N GLN A 94 -81.63 19.86 -195.22
CA GLN A 94 -80.18 20.03 -195.05
C GLN A 94 -79.84 21.04 -193.93
N GLU A 95 -80.56 22.15 -193.82
CA GLU A 95 -80.39 23.11 -192.71
C GLU A 95 -80.70 22.45 -191.35
N GLN A 96 -81.80 21.69 -191.27
CA GLN A 96 -82.17 20.95 -190.06
C GLN A 96 -81.16 19.83 -189.71
N SER A 97 -80.53 19.18 -190.69
CA SER A 97 -79.50 18.19 -190.41
C SER A 97 -78.21 18.84 -189.86
N GLY A 98 -77.80 19.99 -190.42
CA GLY A 98 -76.68 20.79 -189.91
C GLY A 98 -76.86 21.25 -188.47
N GLU A 99 -78.05 21.78 -188.12
CA GLU A 99 -78.38 22.14 -186.74
C GLU A 99 -78.28 20.95 -185.77
N ILE A 100 -78.69 19.76 -186.20
CA ILE A 100 -78.58 18.54 -185.38
C ILE A 100 -77.12 18.13 -185.16
N GLU A 101 -76.24 18.31 -186.14
CA GLU A 101 -74.80 18.02 -186.00
C GLU A 101 -74.07 19.04 -185.12
N GLU A 102 -74.42 20.32 -185.20
CA GLU A 102 -73.93 21.33 -184.25
C GLU A 102 -74.36 21.00 -182.81
N ARG A 103 -75.62 20.61 -182.60
CA ARG A 103 -76.12 20.23 -181.27
C ARG A 103 -75.40 18.99 -180.73
N LYS A 104 -75.17 17.97 -181.58
CA LYS A 104 -74.37 16.77 -181.23
C LYS A 104 -72.93 17.11 -180.85
N THR A 105 -72.24 17.93 -181.65
CA THR A 105 -70.83 18.29 -181.38
C THR A 105 -70.66 19.19 -180.16
N ARG A 106 -71.62 20.08 -179.88
CA ARG A 106 -71.67 20.84 -178.61
C ARG A 106 -71.88 19.90 -177.41
N PHE A 107 -72.83 18.96 -177.50
CA PHE A 107 -73.10 18.00 -176.42
C PHE A 107 -71.91 17.07 -176.14
N ALA A 108 -71.26 16.54 -177.17
CA ALA A 108 -70.07 15.70 -177.02
C ALA A 108 -68.92 16.44 -176.31
N ARG A 109 -68.72 17.72 -176.63
CA ARG A 109 -67.68 18.57 -176.00
C ARG A 109 -67.97 18.85 -174.52
N TRP A 110 -69.24 19.05 -174.17
CA TRP A 110 -69.68 19.19 -172.78
C TRP A 110 -69.50 17.88 -171.99
N VAL A 111 -69.88 16.74 -172.56
CA VAL A 111 -69.67 15.42 -171.93
C VAL A 111 -68.19 15.19 -171.64
N GLU A 112 -67.28 15.45 -172.59
CA GLU A 112 -65.84 15.25 -172.37
C GLU A 112 -65.29 16.17 -171.27
N GLN A 113 -65.72 17.44 -171.24
CA GLN A 113 -65.34 18.39 -170.18
C GLN A 113 -65.81 17.89 -168.80
N THR A 114 -67.04 17.40 -168.67
CA THR A 114 -67.54 16.85 -167.39
C THR A 114 -66.82 15.57 -166.94
N LYS A 115 -66.23 14.78 -167.85
CA LYS A 115 -65.35 13.66 -167.46
C LYS A 115 -64.04 14.16 -166.88
N GLN A 116 -63.43 15.18 -167.50
CA GLN A 116 -62.18 15.75 -167.03
C GLN A 116 -62.35 16.39 -165.64
N ASP A 117 -63.43 17.13 -165.42
CA ASP A 117 -63.79 17.67 -164.09
C ASP A 117 -63.97 16.58 -163.01
N LEU A 118 -64.39 15.36 -163.39
CA LEU A 118 -64.49 14.22 -162.47
C LEU A 118 -63.13 13.59 -162.15
N VAL A 119 -62.27 13.39 -163.15
CA VAL A 119 -60.90 12.86 -162.94
C VAL A 119 -60.03 13.83 -162.12
N ASP A 120 -60.15 15.14 -162.38
CA ASP A 120 -59.51 16.20 -161.59
C ASP A 120 -60.02 16.27 -160.15
N ARG A 121 -61.23 15.75 -159.88
CA ARG A 121 -61.79 15.67 -158.53
C ARG A 121 -61.40 14.38 -157.82
N GLU A 122 -61.32 13.26 -158.53
CA GLU A 122 -60.91 11.96 -158.00
C GLU A 122 -59.44 11.96 -157.58
N THR A 123 -58.55 12.49 -158.43
CA THR A 123 -57.12 12.68 -158.10
C THR A 123 -56.92 13.51 -156.83
N ARG A 124 -57.61 14.66 -156.70
CA ARG A 124 -57.57 15.53 -155.51
C ARG A 124 -58.21 14.94 -154.25
N LEU A 125 -58.98 13.85 -154.37
CA LEU A 125 -59.47 13.08 -153.22
C LEU A 125 -58.41 12.07 -152.78
N VAL A 126 -57.83 11.30 -153.73
CA VAL A 126 -56.73 10.36 -153.45
C VAL A 126 -55.52 11.06 -152.83
N GLU A 127 -55.14 12.26 -153.32
CA GLU A 127 -54.08 13.08 -152.72
C GLU A 127 -54.36 13.43 -151.24
N LYS A 128 -55.63 13.69 -150.89
CA LYS A 128 -56.03 14.03 -149.51
C LYS A 128 -56.13 12.81 -148.61
N GLU A 129 -56.62 11.68 -149.14
CA GLU A 129 -56.66 10.42 -148.40
C GLU A 129 -55.24 9.94 -148.06
N ASN A 130 -54.31 10.02 -149.02
CA ASN A 130 -52.88 9.75 -148.80
C ASN A 130 -52.26 10.70 -147.76
N ALA A 131 -52.59 12.00 -147.81
CA ALA A 131 -52.10 12.96 -146.82
C ALA A 131 -52.59 12.63 -145.40
N VAL A 132 -53.89 12.38 -145.22
CA VAL A 132 -54.49 12.01 -143.93
C VAL A 132 -53.93 10.70 -143.39
N GLN A 133 -53.70 9.70 -144.25
CA GLN A 133 -53.03 8.46 -143.85
C GLN A 133 -51.61 8.73 -143.32
N SER A 134 -50.83 9.57 -144.01
CA SER A 134 -49.45 9.91 -143.57
C SER A 134 -49.40 10.72 -142.26
N GLU A 135 -50.42 11.53 -141.97
CA GLU A 135 -50.56 12.20 -140.66
C GLU A 135 -50.97 11.21 -139.57
N GLN A 136 -51.86 10.26 -139.87
CA GLN A 136 -52.31 9.23 -138.95
C GLN A 136 -51.15 8.29 -138.54
N GLU A 137 -50.30 7.88 -139.48
CA GLU A 137 -49.09 7.09 -139.20
C GLU A 137 -48.10 7.86 -138.30
N GLN A 138 -47.87 9.15 -138.56
CA GLN A 138 -47.01 9.99 -137.72
C GLN A 138 -47.56 10.16 -136.30
N LEU A 139 -48.87 10.29 -136.15
CA LEU A 139 -49.52 10.35 -134.83
C LEU A 139 -49.41 9.02 -134.07
N GLN A 140 -49.55 7.88 -134.75
CA GLN A 140 -49.34 6.56 -134.14
C GLN A 140 -47.88 6.35 -133.69
N GLN A 141 -46.90 6.75 -134.52
CA GLN A 141 -45.49 6.69 -134.14
C GLN A 141 -45.17 7.57 -132.92
N ARG A 142 -45.76 8.77 -132.83
CA ARG A 142 -45.63 9.64 -131.66
C ARG A 142 -46.30 9.08 -130.41
N HIS A 143 -47.46 8.45 -130.56
CA HIS A 143 -48.17 7.80 -129.45
C HIS A 143 -47.32 6.67 -128.85
N ALA A 144 -46.81 5.77 -129.70
CA ALA A 144 -45.95 4.66 -129.27
C ALA A 144 -44.64 5.14 -128.60
N ALA A 145 -44.06 6.25 -129.07
CA ALA A 145 -42.89 6.87 -128.45
C ALA A 145 -43.20 7.41 -127.03
N VAL A 146 -44.35 8.09 -126.85
CA VAL A 146 -44.79 8.58 -125.54
C VAL A 146 -45.11 7.42 -124.59
N GLU A 147 -45.79 6.38 -125.05
CA GLU A 147 -46.05 5.16 -124.25
C GLU A 147 -44.76 4.48 -123.78
N GLN A 148 -43.70 4.51 -124.61
CA GLN A 148 -42.38 4.00 -124.23
C GLN A 148 -41.68 4.92 -123.20
N GLU A 149 -41.70 6.25 -123.40
CA GLU A 149 -41.14 7.19 -122.41
C GLU A 149 -41.88 7.12 -121.06
N GLU A 150 -43.21 6.95 -121.05
CA GLU A 150 -43.98 6.75 -119.82
C GLU A 150 -43.63 5.43 -119.11
N ALA A 151 -43.39 4.35 -119.87
CA ALA A 151 -42.94 3.07 -119.32
C ALA A 151 -41.53 3.16 -118.71
N ASP A 152 -40.60 3.83 -119.39
CA ASP A 152 -39.23 4.05 -118.88
C ASP A 152 -39.22 4.95 -117.62
N ILE A 153 -40.06 6.00 -117.59
CA ILE A 153 -40.27 6.84 -116.39
C ILE A 153 -40.90 6.04 -115.24
N ALA A 154 -41.84 5.14 -115.53
CA ALA A 154 -42.43 4.27 -114.51
C ALA A 154 -41.40 3.28 -113.94
N ALA A 155 -40.55 2.68 -114.78
CA ALA A 155 -39.47 1.79 -114.36
C ALA A 155 -38.43 2.53 -113.49
N ALA A 156 -37.99 3.71 -113.91
CA ALA A 156 -37.05 4.54 -113.14
C ALA A 156 -37.61 4.95 -111.77
N ARG A 157 -38.91 5.25 -111.67
CA ARG A 157 -39.59 5.53 -110.39
C ARG A 157 -39.62 4.30 -109.46
N GLN A 158 -39.85 3.11 -109.99
CA GLN A 158 -39.82 1.87 -109.20
C GLN A 158 -38.41 1.55 -108.69
N GLN A 159 -37.37 1.74 -109.51
CA GLN A 159 -35.98 1.59 -109.09
C GLN A 159 -35.62 2.56 -107.96
N LEU A 160 -35.96 3.85 -108.10
CA LEU A 160 -35.72 4.85 -107.06
C LEU A 160 -36.45 4.53 -105.74
N GLN A 161 -37.66 3.97 -105.80
CA GLN A 161 -38.37 3.50 -104.60
C GLN A 161 -37.66 2.31 -103.93
N GLN A 162 -37.15 1.35 -104.69
CA GLN A 162 -36.38 0.22 -104.15
C GLN A 162 -35.04 0.66 -103.52
N GLU A 163 -34.36 1.64 -104.12
CA GLU A 163 -33.17 2.27 -103.54
C GLU A 163 -33.49 3.02 -102.23
N GLN A 164 -34.63 3.73 -102.16
CA GLN A 164 -35.07 4.40 -100.93
C GLN A 164 -35.44 3.40 -99.83
N GLU A 165 -36.18 2.32 -100.15
CA GLU A 165 -36.51 1.26 -99.17
C GLU A 165 -35.27 0.54 -98.63
N THR A 166 -34.28 0.25 -99.50
CA THR A 166 -33.04 -0.43 -99.07
C THR A 166 -32.15 0.49 -98.24
N GLN A 167 -32.05 1.77 -98.58
CA GLN A 167 -31.35 2.76 -97.76
C GLN A 167 -32.03 2.95 -96.39
N GLN A 168 -33.37 3.02 -96.34
CA GLN A 168 -34.12 3.11 -95.07
C GLN A 168 -33.87 1.89 -94.17
N ARG A 169 -33.93 0.67 -94.73
CA ARG A 169 -33.62 -0.56 -93.99
C ARG A 169 -32.21 -0.55 -93.42
N HIS A 170 -31.20 -0.14 -94.19
CA HIS A 170 -29.84 -0.03 -93.70
C HIS A 170 -29.66 1.04 -92.62
N VAL A 171 -30.36 2.18 -92.70
CA VAL A 171 -30.39 3.18 -91.61
C VAL A 171 -30.97 2.54 -90.35
N GLU A 172 -32.14 1.91 -90.42
CA GLU A 172 -32.75 1.21 -89.27
C GLU A 172 -31.85 0.12 -88.69
N GLU A 173 -31.16 -0.67 -89.51
CA GLU A 173 -30.19 -1.69 -89.08
C GLU A 173 -28.98 -1.07 -88.34
N THR A 174 -28.46 0.06 -88.83
CA THR A 174 -27.38 0.78 -88.13
C THR A 174 -27.85 1.45 -86.83
N GLU A 175 -29.07 1.98 -86.77
CA GLU A 175 -29.63 2.55 -85.54
C GLU A 175 -29.93 1.48 -84.48
N ARG A 176 -30.47 0.33 -84.88
CA ARG A 176 -30.68 -0.83 -83.99
C ARG A 176 -29.36 -1.35 -83.44
N SER A 177 -28.37 -1.63 -84.29
CA SER A 177 -27.06 -2.09 -83.84
C SER A 177 -26.30 -1.04 -82.99
N LEU A 178 -26.45 0.26 -83.26
CA LEU A 178 -25.91 1.32 -82.40
C LEU A 178 -26.63 1.42 -81.04
N THR A 179 -27.94 1.18 -80.97
CA THR A 179 -28.68 1.19 -79.69
C THR A 179 -28.39 -0.07 -78.87
N GLU A 180 -28.24 -1.24 -79.51
CA GLU A 180 -27.77 -2.47 -78.86
C GLU A 180 -26.32 -2.34 -78.34
N LEU A 181 -25.42 -1.71 -79.11
CA LEU A 181 -24.05 -1.44 -78.68
C LEU A 181 -24.00 -0.42 -77.52
N ARG A 182 -24.82 0.64 -77.56
CA ARG A 182 -24.95 1.58 -76.44
C ARG A 182 -25.49 0.90 -75.19
N ARG A 183 -26.53 0.07 -75.33
CA ARG A 183 -27.13 -0.69 -74.23
C ARG A 183 -26.13 -1.65 -73.59
N THR A 184 -25.44 -2.46 -74.38
CA THR A 184 -24.43 -3.41 -73.87
C THR A 184 -23.27 -2.69 -73.18
N ARG A 185 -22.81 -1.53 -73.68
CA ARG A 185 -21.82 -0.70 -72.98
C ARG A 185 -22.33 -0.11 -71.66
N LEU A 186 -23.61 0.27 -71.56
CA LEU A 186 -24.19 0.71 -70.28
C LEU A 186 -24.28 -0.46 -69.29
N GLU A 187 -24.75 -1.64 -69.73
CA GLU A 187 -24.79 -2.86 -68.90
C GLU A 187 -23.38 -3.32 -68.46
N GLU A 188 -22.33 -3.08 -69.25
CA GLU A 188 -20.92 -3.28 -68.83
C GLU A 188 -20.46 -2.25 -67.79
N ILE A 189 -20.79 -0.96 -67.96
CA ILE A 189 -20.43 0.11 -67.02
C ILE A 189 -21.12 -0.13 -65.67
N GLU A 190 -22.43 -0.40 -65.65
CA GLU A 190 -23.19 -0.70 -64.44
C GLU A 190 -22.61 -1.90 -63.68
N ARG A 191 -22.16 -2.95 -64.39
CA ARG A 191 -21.46 -4.09 -63.77
C ARG A 191 -20.11 -3.72 -63.18
N LEU A 192 -19.32 -2.88 -63.85
CA LEU A 192 -18.03 -2.42 -63.33
C LEU A 192 -18.18 -1.47 -62.14
N GLU A 193 -19.25 -0.66 -62.10
CA GLU A 193 -19.62 0.17 -60.95
C GLU A 193 -20.12 -0.67 -59.77
N GLN A 194 -20.93 -1.70 -60.01
CA GLN A 194 -21.33 -2.69 -58.99
C GLN A 194 -20.11 -3.47 -58.46
N GLU A 195 -19.26 -4.00 -59.34
CA GLU A 195 -18.04 -4.70 -58.93
C GLU A 195 -17.07 -3.82 -58.15
N SER A 196 -16.91 -2.54 -58.53
CA SER A 196 -15.98 -1.63 -57.84
C SER A 196 -16.54 -1.13 -56.52
N SER A 197 -17.83 -0.79 -56.44
CA SER A 197 -18.49 -0.46 -55.17
C SER A 197 -18.53 -1.64 -54.20
N GLU A 198 -18.74 -2.88 -54.67
CA GLU A 198 -18.56 -4.08 -53.84
C GLU A 198 -17.13 -4.24 -53.33
N LYS A 199 -16.11 -4.03 -54.18
CA LYS A 199 -14.69 -4.12 -53.79
C LYS A 199 -14.29 -3.02 -52.80
N LEU A 200 -14.89 -1.83 -52.90
CA LEU A 200 -14.74 -0.75 -51.91
C LEU A 200 -15.42 -1.13 -50.59
N ALA A 201 -16.71 -1.49 -50.60
CA ALA A 201 -17.47 -1.85 -49.40
C ALA A 201 -16.88 -3.06 -48.65
N ARG A 202 -16.21 -4.00 -49.35
CA ARG A 202 -15.45 -5.09 -48.72
C ARG A 202 -14.19 -4.55 -48.01
N ARG A 203 -13.40 -3.70 -48.68
CA ARG A 203 -12.20 -3.06 -48.11
C ARG A 203 -12.51 -2.12 -46.95
N GLU A 204 -13.62 -1.41 -47.00
CA GLU A 204 -14.10 -0.55 -45.93
C GLU A 204 -14.38 -1.38 -44.67
N ARG A 205 -15.15 -2.48 -44.80
CA ARG A 205 -15.41 -3.42 -43.69
C ARG A 205 -14.13 -4.10 -43.18
N GLU A 206 -13.23 -4.50 -44.07
CA GLU A 206 -11.91 -5.05 -43.70
C GLU A 206 -11.05 -4.04 -42.93
N PHE A 207 -11.15 -2.75 -43.25
CA PHE A 207 -10.45 -1.67 -42.57
C PHE A 207 -11.13 -1.30 -41.23
N GLU A 208 -12.45 -1.25 -41.18
CA GLU A 208 -13.24 -1.08 -39.95
C GLU A 208 -12.89 -2.19 -38.95
N GLN A 209 -12.91 -3.46 -39.36
CA GLN A 209 -12.50 -4.59 -38.53
C GLN A 209 -11.04 -4.50 -38.06
N GLN A 210 -10.13 -3.97 -38.89
CA GLN A 210 -8.75 -3.70 -38.49
C GLN A 210 -8.64 -2.53 -37.48
N CYS A 211 -9.55 -1.57 -37.52
CA CYS A 211 -9.64 -0.48 -36.53
C CYS A 211 -10.29 -0.96 -35.22
N GLU A 212 -11.35 -1.75 -35.28
CA GLU A 212 -12.00 -2.37 -34.11
C GLU A 212 -11.03 -3.30 -33.37
N THR A 213 -10.33 -4.19 -34.08
CA THR A 213 -9.34 -5.09 -33.48
C THR A 213 -8.18 -4.32 -32.85
N ARG A 214 -7.60 -3.33 -33.53
CA ARG A 214 -6.54 -2.47 -32.95
C ARG A 214 -7.01 -1.66 -31.75
N THR A 215 -8.23 -1.12 -31.77
CA THR A 215 -8.75 -0.37 -30.61
C THR A 215 -9.05 -1.30 -29.43
N ALA A 216 -9.54 -2.52 -29.67
CA ALA A 216 -9.70 -3.56 -28.65
C ALA A 216 -8.35 -4.01 -28.08
N GLU A 217 -7.32 -4.21 -28.91
CA GLU A 217 -5.94 -4.50 -28.47
C GLU A 217 -5.37 -3.38 -27.60
N ILE A 218 -5.53 -2.11 -28.03
CA ILE A 218 -5.06 -0.94 -27.26
C ILE A 218 -5.81 -0.83 -25.92
N GLN A 219 -7.13 -1.03 -25.90
CA GLN A 219 -7.92 -1.05 -24.66
C GLN A 219 -7.49 -2.22 -23.75
N GLN A 220 -7.20 -3.40 -24.31
CA GLN A 220 -6.71 -4.54 -23.54
C GLN A 220 -5.32 -4.27 -22.95
N GLN A 221 -4.41 -3.63 -23.71
CA GLN A 221 -3.09 -3.22 -23.23
C GLN A 221 -3.19 -2.14 -22.15
N GLN A 222 -4.07 -1.14 -22.31
CA GLN A 222 -4.37 -0.13 -21.30
C GLN A 222 -4.94 -0.75 -20.02
N ALA A 223 -5.88 -1.70 -20.14
CA ALA A 223 -6.44 -2.43 -18.99
C ALA A 223 -5.39 -3.30 -18.29
N GLN A 224 -4.46 -3.92 -19.03
CA GLN A 224 -3.32 -4.64 -18.45
C GLN A 224 -2.34 -3.68 -17.74
N ALA A 225 -2.05 -2.52 -18.32
CA ALA A 225 -1.19 -1.51 -17.72
C ALA A 225 -1.81 -0.94 -16.44
N ALA A 226 -3.10 -0.58 -16.46
CA ALA A 226 -3.85 -0.13 -15.29
C ALA A 226 -3.87 -1.19 -14.17
N ARG A 227 -4.07 -2.48 -14.50
CA ARG A 227 -3.96 -3.58 -13.52
C ARG A 227 -2.56 -3.71 -12.94
N ARG A 228 -1.49 -3.52 -13.74
CA ARG A 228 -0.11 -3.53 -13.24
C ARG A 228 0.19 -2.34 -12.32
N LEU A 229 -0.29 -1.15 -12.66
CA LEU A 229 -0.18 0.05 -11.82
C LEU A 229 -0.92 -0.12 -10.51
N ALA A 230 -2.19 -0.54 -10.54
CA ALA A 230 -2.98 -0.81 -9.34
C ALA A 230 -2.31 -1.85 -8.42
N LEU A 231 -1.72 -2.93 -8.97
CA LEU A 231 -0.95 -3.91 -8.20
C LEU A 231 0.36 -3.35 -7.62
N GLN A 232 0.97 -2.35 -8.25
CA GLN A 232 2.15 -1.64 -7.73
C GLN A 232 1.75 -0.64 -6.62
N GLU A 233 0.64 0.07 -6.79
CA GLU A 233 0.05 0.97 -5.79
C GLU A 233 -0.36 0.18 -4.53
N ASP A 234 -1.12 -0.92 -4.69
CA ASP A 234 -1.43 -1.89 -3.63
C ASP A 234 -0.18 -2.38 -2.89
N HIS A 235 0.90 -2.67 -3.62
CA HIS A 235 2.15 -3.14 -3.02
C HIS A 235 2.86 -2.03 -2.24
N LEU A 236 2.90 -0.81 -2.79
CA LEU A 236 3.47 0.37 -2.12
C LEU A 236 2.67 0.73 -0.86
N ASP A 237 1.34 0.63 -0.87
CA ASP A 237 0.50 0.90 0.30
C ASP A 237 0.61 -0.19 1.38
N ARG A 238 0.75 -1.45 1.00
CA ARG A 238 1.10 -2.53 1.95
C ARG A 238 2.50 -2.31 2.55
N LEU A 239 3.47 -1.82 1.77
CA LEU A 239 4.80 -1.46 2.28
C LEU A 239 4.76 -0.23 3.20
N ARG A 240 4.00 0.82 2.86
CA ARG A 240 3.75 1.99 3.72
C ARG A 240 3.13 1.57 5.05
N ALA A 241 2.03 0.82 5.02
CA ALA A 241 1.36 0.31 6.22
C ALA A 241 2.27 -0.58 7.08
N SER A 242 3.13 -1.41 6.45
CA SER A 242 4.13 -2.22 7.15
C SER A 242 5.20 -1.36 7.84
N VAL A 243 5.72 -0.33 7.15
CA VAL A 243 6.69 0.62 7.72
C VAL A 243 6.06 1.46 8.83
N GLU A 244 4.81 1.88 8.70
CA GLU A 244 4.07 2.59 9.75
C GLU A 244 3.82 1.68 10.96
N ALA A 245 3.42 0.42 10.75
CA ALA A 245 3.28 -0.57 11.81
C ALA A 245 4.61 -0.75 12.56
N GLN A 246 5.73 -0.95 11.85
CA GLN A 246 7.08 -1.02 12.43
C GLN A 246 7.46 0.26 13.19
N GLN A 247 7.16 1.45 12.66
CA GLN A 247 7.40 2.71 13.37
C GLN A 247 6.55 2.82 14.65
N THR A 248 5.29 2.38 14.65
CA THR A 248 4.48 2.38 15.87
C THR A 248 4.97 1.32 16.87
N HIS A 249 5.50 0.18 16.40
CA HIS A 249 6.15 -0.82 17.25
C HIS A 249 7.38 -0.21 17.94
N LEU A 250 8.32 0.35 17.17
CA LEU A 250 9.52 1.02 17.70
C LEU A 250 9.20 2.20 18.63
N LYS A 251 8.11 2.95 18.37
CA LYS A 251 7.62 4.00 19.29
C LYS A 251 7.10 3.41 20.61
N ARG A 252 6.39 2.27 20.60
CA ARG A 252 5.99 1.53 21.81
C ARG A 252 7.22 0.97 22.54
N ASP A 253 8.13 0.31 21.82
CA ASP A 253 9.34 -0.29 22.41
C ASP A 253 10.22 0.77 23.09
N THR A 254 10.44 1.91 22.43
CA THR A 254 11.23 3.01 23.01
C THR A 254 10.51 3.70 24.18
N GLN A 255 9.17 3.70 24.20
CA GLN A 255 8.39 4.16 25.36
C GLN A 255 8.48 3.18 26.54
N VAL A 256 8.36 1.86 26.30
CA VAL A 256 8.52 0.81 27.33
C VAL A 256 9.96 0.76 27.84
N ALA A 257 10.97 0.94 26.98
CA ALA A 257 12.37 1.07 27.36
C ALA A 257 12.60 2.31 28.23
N ARG A 258 12.00 3.47 27.89
CA ARG A 258 12.06 4.68 28.74
C ARG A 258 11.38 4.47 30.09
N GLN A 259 10.19 3.86 30.12
CA GLN A 259 9.47 3.59 31.37
C GLN A 259 10.21 2.60 32.27
N SER A 260 10.76 1.51 31.71
CA SER A 260 11.55 0.55 32.48
C SER A 260 12.91 1.10 32.93
N LEU A 261 13.54 2.00 32.16
CA LEU A 261 14.71 2.78 32.61
C LEU A 261 14.35 3.76 33.74
N GLN A 262 13.20 4.44 33.67
CA GLN A 262 12.72 5.30 34.76
C GLN A 262 12.43 4.49 36.03
N GLN A 263 11.79 3.32 35.92
CA GLN A 263 11.57 2.39 37.04
C GLN A 263 12.89 1.87 37.62
N ARG A 264 13.86 1.48 36.77
CA ARG A 264 15.20 1.10 37.24
C ARG A 264 15.91 2.23 37.96
N ALA A 265 15.80 3.47 37.47
CA ALA A 265 16.37 4.65 38.10
C ALA A 265 15.71 4.98 39.46
N THR A 266 14.38 4.86 39.60
CA THR A 266 13.73 5.06 40.91
C THR A 266 14.09 3.95 41.90
N ILE A 267 14.17 2.69 41.45
CA ILE A 267 14.64 1.55 42.27
C ILE A 267 16.11 1.74 42.68
N GLN A 268 16.98 2.24 41.78
CA GLN A 268 18.36 2.58 42.12
C GLN A 268 18.41 3.70 43.16
N MET A 269 17.66 4.79 42.98
CA MET A 269 17.60 5.90 43.94
C MET A 269 17.05 5.46 45.32
N GLN A 270 16.11 4.52 45.35
CA GLN A 270 15.64 3.88 46.60
C GLN A 270 16.74 3.03 47.26
N ARG A 271 17.44 2.18 46.48
CA ARG A 271 18.58 1.39 46.96
C ARG A 271 19.72 2.26 47.48
N GLU A 272 20.03 3.37 46.81
CA GLU A 272 21.03 4.35 47.24
C GLU A 272 20.64 5.00 48.58
N ARG A 273 19.38 5.41 48.74
CA ARG A 273 18.86 5.92 50.03
C ARG A 273 18.94 4.87 51.13
N HIS A 274 18.60 3.61 50.85
CA HIS A 274 18.73 2.53 51.83
C HIS A 274 20.20 2.22 52.17
N LEU A 275 21.11 2.26 51.19
CA LEU A 275 22.55 2.12 51.44
C LEU A 275 23.12 3.32 52.20
N GLN A 276 22.61 4.52 51.99
CA GLN A 276 22.94 5.71 52.81
C GLN A 276 22.40 5.56 54.24
N GLN A 277 21.15 5.11 54.43
CA GLN A 277 20.60 4.82 55.75
C GLN A 277 21.42 3.76 56.50
N VAL A 278 21.79 2.65 55.83
CA VAL A 278 22.63 1.61 56.42
C VAL A 278 24.04 2.11 56.71
N ARG A 279 24.64 2.95 55.84
CA ARG A 279 25.93 3.61 56.12
C ARG A 279 25.83 4.51 57.35
N ASN A 280 24.84 5.40 57.41
CA ASN A 280 24.64 6.28 58.56
C ASN A 280 24.47 5.48 59.86
N LEU A 281 23.71 4.37 59.85
CA LEU A 281 23.55 3.49 61.02
C LEU A 281 24.85 2.73 61.38
N LEU A 282 25.68 2.38 60.40
CA LEU A 282 27.01 1.81 60.64
C LEU A 282 28.00 2.86 61.16
N ASP A 283 27.96 4.09 60.66
CA ASP A 283 28.76 5.21 61.11
C ASP A 283 28.34 5.63 62.53
N GLU A 284 27.04 5.67 62.83
CA GLU A 284 26.49 5.88 64.17
C GLU A 284 26.97 4.77 65.12
N ARG A 285 26.87 3.50 64.72
CA ARG A 285 27.36 2.36 65.52
C ARG A 285 28.88 2.38 65.68
N GLN A 286 29.64 2.78 64.66
CA GLN A 286 31.08 2.96 64.78
C GLN A 286 31.41 4.10 65.74
N ASN A 287 30.63 5.19 65.74
CA ASN A 287 30.78 6.29 66.67
C ASN A 287 30.35 5.92 68.11
N THR A 288 29.36 5.04 68.32
CA THR A 288 29.08 4.51 69.68
C THR A 288 30.19 3.57 70.13
N LEU A 289 30.62 2.63 69.28
CA LEU A 289 31.75 1.72 69.58
C LEU A 289 33.06 2.48 69.87
N LEU A 290 33.36 3.58 69.17
CA LEU A 290 34.52 4.42 69.46
C LEU A 290 34.37 5.22 70.76
N ARG A 291 33.15 5.58 71.16
CA ARG A 291 32.88 6.19 72.48
C ARG A 291 32.98 5.15 73.59
N GLU A 292 32.43 3.96 73.40
CA GLU A 292 32.53 2.82 74.31
C GLU A 292 33.98 2.38 74.48
N GLU A 293 34.73 2.23 73.37
CA GLU A 293 36.16 1.92 73.41
C GLU A 293 36.95 3.04 74.10
N LYS A 294 36.64 4.32 73.85
CA LYS A 294 37.27 5.42 74.59
C LYS A 294 36.94 5.35 76.08
N LEU A 295 35.68 5.14 76.46
CA LEU A 295 35.27 5.02 77.87
C LEU A 295 35.93 3.82 78.54
N VAL A 296 36.09 2.69 77.85
CA VAL A 296 36.80 1.50 78.35
C VAL A 296 38.31 1.77 78.46
N ARG A 297 38.94 2.45 77.50
CA ARG A 297 40.36 2.86 77.60
C ARG A 297 40.59 3.87 78.72
N ASP A 298 39.70 4.86 78.85
CA ASP A 298 39.73 5.88 79.90
C ASP A 298 39.55 5.19 81.27
N ALA A 299 38.58 4.29 81.43
CA ALA A 299 38.36 3.49 82.65
C ALA A 299 39.54 2.57 82.97
N ILE A 300 40.06 1.81 82.00
CA ILE A 300 41.28 1.00 82.17
C ILE A 300 42.47 1.88 82.57
N SER A 301 42.59 3.11 82.04
CA SER A 301 43.65 4.04 82.44
C SER A 301 43.46 4.57 83.87
N GLN A 302 42.22 4.80 84.30
CA GLN A 302 41.88 5.19 85.67
C GLN A 302 42.09 4.04 86.65
N GLU A 303 41.70 2.81 86.31
CA GLU A 303 42.01 1.61 87.09
C GLU A 303 43.51 1.36 87.16
N GLN A 304 44.26 1.54 86.06
CA GLN A 304 45.72 1.41 86.06
C GLN A 304 46.40 2.53 86.87
N GLN A 305 45.86 3.75 86.88
CA GLN A 305 46.33 4.84 87.73
C GLN A 305 46.03 4.55 89.20
N ALA A 306 44.78 4.24 89.56
CA ALA A 306 44.38 3.87 90.92
C ALA A 306 45.13 2.62 91.43
N LEU A 307 45.47 1.67 90.56
CA LEU A 307 46.26 0.47 90.89
C LEU A 307 47.77 0.79 90.97
N GLN A 308 48.28 1.78 90.25
CA GLN A 308 49.64 2.31 90.44
C GLN A 308 49.75 3.15 91.72
N GLU A 309 48.74 3.96 92.04
CA GLU A 309 48.62 4.74 93.28
C GLU A 309 48.47 3.80 94.47
N ALA A 310 47.56 2.82 94.42
CA ALA A 310 47.43 1.79 95.46
C ALA A 310 48.71 0.94 95.60
N LYS A 311 49.45 0.68 94.51
CA LYS A 311 50.79 0.05 94.61
C LYS A 311 51.84 1.00 95.20
N ALA A 312 51.80 2.29 94.92
CA ALA A 312 52.70 3.27 95.50
C ALA A 312 52.42 3.45 97.00
N GLU A 313 51.14 3.52 97.40
CA GLU A 313 50.70 3.48 98.78
C GLU A 313 51.07 2.17 99.48
N LEU A 314 50.87 1.00 98.86
CA LEU A 314 51.29 -0.28 99.43
C LEU A 314 52.81 -0.36 99.58
N LEU A 315 53.59 0.07 98.57
CA LEU A 315 55.05 0.16 98.66
C LEU A 315 55.52 1.21 99.67
N GLN A 316 54.73 2.26 99.93
CA GLN A 316 55.01 3.24 100.97
C GLN A 316 54.71 2.66 102.35
N ARG A 317 53.53 2.05 102.55
CA ARG A 317 53.15 1.34 103.79
C ARG A 317 54.06 0.15 104.08
N GLU A 318 54.59 -0.53 103.05
CA GLU A 318 55.64 -1.55 103.19
C GLU A 318 56.97 -0.92 103.59
N LYS A 319 57.36 0.26 103.08
CA LYS A 319 58.57 0.96 103.54
C LYS A 319 58.41 1.48 104.97
N GLU A 320 57.27 2.06 105.30
CA GLU A 320 56.91 2.52 106.65
C GLU A 320 56.91 1.32 107.60
N SER A 321 56.20 0.24 107.28
CA SER A 321 56.20 -1.00 108.08
C SER A 321 57.58 -1.67 108.16
N ASN A 322 58.41 -1.68 107.11
CA ASN A 322 59.79 -2.18 107.19
C ASN A 322 60.70 -1.26 108.00
N ASN A 323 60.46 0.06 107.98
CA ASN A 323 61.15 1.02 108.85
C ASN A 323 60.72 0.83 110.31
N ASP A 324 59.42 0.63 110.58
CA ASP A 324 58.88 0.33 111.91
C ASP A 324 59.40 -1.02 112.44
N ILE A 325 59.49 -2.04 111.58
CA ILE A 325 60.12 -3.32 111.90
C ILE A 325 61.64 -3.15 112.11
N ALA A 326 62.30 -2.23 111.41
CA ALA A 326 63.73 -1.94 111.60
C ALA A 326 63.97 -1.18 112.92
N THR A 327 63.19 -0.13 113.22
CA THR A 327 63.27 0.60 114.49
C THR A 327 62.88 -0.30 115.66
N GLN A 328 61.80 -1.09 115.57
CA GLN A 328 61.47 -2.11 116.58
C GLN A 328 62.58 -3.16 116.73
N ARG A 329 63.25 -3.60 115.65
CA ARG A 329 64.41 -4.50 115.76
C ARG A 329 65.60 -3.83 116.42
N ASP A 330 65.85 -2.56 116.16
CA ASP A 330 66.95 -1.81 116.76
C ASP A 330 66.64 -1.36 118.20
N GLU A 331 65.37 -1.18 118.57
CA GLU A 331 64.88 -1.04 119.95
C GLU A 331 64.97 -2.38 120.70
N MET A 332 64.60 -3.50 120.06
CA MET A 332 64.78 -4.85 120.61
C MET A 332 66.26 -5.21 120.76
N ARG A 333 67.15 -4.73 119.86
CA ARG A 333 68.60 -4.82 120.03
C ARG A 333 69.10 -3.93 121.16
N GLN A 334 68.69 -2.66 121.23
CA GLN A 334 69.09 -1.75 122.31
C GLN A 334 68.60 -2.23 123.69
N THR A 335 67.40 -2.81 123.76
CA THR A 335 66.87 -3.42 124.99
C THR A 335 67.54 -4.76 125.29
N SER A 336 67.87 -5.60 124.30
CA SER A 336 68.75 -6.76 124.50
C SER A 336 70.10 -6.33 125.04
N GLU A 337 70.83 -5.45 124.35
CA GLU A 337 72.13 -4.92 124.80
C GLU A 337 72.05 -4.29 126.20
N ARG A 338 70.93 -3.63 126.53
CA ARG A 338 70.71 -3.08 127.88
C ARG A 338 70.50 -4.19 128.91
N LEU A 339 69.75 -5.24 128.57
CA LEU A 339 69.56 -6.43 129.40
C LEU A 339 70.87 -7.23 129.53
N ASP A 340 71.66 -7.36 128.46
CA ASP A 340 72.98 -8.00 128.44
C ASP A 340 73.99 -7.21 129.28
N ARG A 341 73.99 -5.87 129.20
CA ARG A 341 74.77 -4.98 130.08
C ARG A 341 74.31 -5.11 131.53
N GLN A 342 73.00 -5.20 131.79
CA GLN A 342 72.46 -5.43 133.13
C GLN A 342 72.79 -6.83 133.65
N GLU A 343 72.78 -7.87 132.82
CA GLU A 343 73.17 -9.22 133.20
C GLU A 343 74.68 -9.30 133.46
N GLN A 344 75.51 -8.63 132.65
CA GLN A 344 76.94 -8.50 132.90
C GLN A 344 77.21 -7.72 134.20
N GLN A 345 76.48 -6.63 134.47
CA GLN A 345 76.56 -5.92 135.74
C GLN A 345 76.13 -6.80 136.93
N LEU A 346 75.04 -7.55 136.80
CA LEU A 346 74.56 -8.48 137.84
C LEU A 346 75.51 -9.68 138.02
N ARG A 347 76.14 -10.18 136.95
CA ARG A 347 77.18 -11.22 137.01
C ARG A 347 78.45 -10.70 137.70
N LEU A 348 78.90 -9.48 137.37
CA LEU A 348 80.03 -8.82 138.03
C LEU A 348 79.73 -8.49 139.49
N GLN A 349 78.52 -7.99 139.81
CA GLN A 349 78.07 -7.77 141.18
C GLN A 349 77.95 -9.09 141.95
N ARG A 350 77.47 -10.17 141.31
CA ARG A 350 77.42 -11.51 141.92
C ARG A 350 78.82 -12.06 142.17
N GLN A 351 79.76 -11.88 141.24
CA GLN A 351 81.17 -12.23 141.42
C GLN A 351 81.81 -11.41 142.55
N ALA A 352 81.60 -10.09 142.58
CA ALA A 352 82.10 -9.22 143.65
C ALA A 352 81.45 -9.52 145.01
N LEU A 353 80.17 -9.89 145.06
CA LEU A 353 79.50 -10.37 146.28
C LEU A 353 79.95 -11.78 146.67
N GLN A 354 80.46 -12.58 145.74
CA GLN A 354 81.12 -13.86 146.05
C GLN A 354 82.54 -13.62 146.58
N THR A 355 83.36 -12.76 145.96
CA THR A 355 84.69 -12.44 146.53
C THR A 355 84.56 -11.73 147.87
N MET A 356 83.69 -10.71 148.01
CA MET A 356 83.39 -10.09 149.31
C MET A 356 82.85 -11.10 150.33
N ARG A 357 82.07 -12.11 149.91
CA ARG A 357 81.62 -13.18 150.80
C ARG A 357 82.79 -14.07 151.22
N ASP A 358 83.64 -14.49 150.30
CA ASP A 358 84.75 -15.41 150.57
C ASP A 358 85.86 -14.70 151.37
N GLU A 359 86.08 -13.40 151.12
CA GLU A 359 86.87 -12.47 151.93
C GLU A 359 86.27 -12.31 153.34
N ILE A 360 84.97 -11.98 153.47
CA ILE A 360 84.32 -11.89 154.79
C ILE A 360 84.32 -13.24 155.51
N GLN A 361 84.17 -14.37 154.80
CA GLN A 361 84.21 -15.70 155.41
C GLN A 361 85.63 -16.07 155.85
N SER A 362 86.67 -15.73 155.08
CA SER A 362 88.08 -15.97 155.46
C SER A 362 88.59 -15.02 156.53
N GLU A 363 88.20 -13.74 156.51
CA GLU A 363 88.39 -12.83 157.65
C GLU A 363 87.59 -13.32 158.87
N HIS A 364 86.36 -13.81 158.71
CA HIS A 364 85.59 -14.29 159.85
C HIS A 364 86.19 -15.55 160.47
N THR A 365 86.68 -16.52 159.68
CA THR A 365 87.42 -17.67 160.22
C THR A 365 88.73 -17.21 160.87
N LEU A 366 89.53 -16.37 160.21
CA LEU A 366 90.82 -15.91 160.75
C LEU A 366 90.66 -15.02 162.00
N ASN A 367 89.59 -14.23 162.09
CA ASN A 367 89.26 -13.40 163.26
C ASN A 367 88.61 -14.22 164.38
N LEU A 368 87.90 -15.32 164.06
CA LEU A 368 87.47 -16.32 165.03
C LEU A 368 88.67 -17.12 165.57
N GLU A 369 89.58 -17.57 164.71
CA GLU A 369 90.82 -18.27 165.08
C GLU A 369 91.70 -17.37 165.96
N LEU A 370 91.92 -16.10 165.57
CA LEU A 370 92.63 -15.13 166.40
C LEU A 370 91.92 -14.84 167.73
N ARG A 371 90.58 -14.78 167.77
CA ARG A 371 89.84 -14.61 169.04
C ARG A 371 89.92 -15.85 169.91
N ILE A 372 89.78 -17.05 169.34
CA ILE A 372 89.92 -18.31 170.06
C ILE A 372 91.32 -18.40 170.64
N ALA A 373 92.37 -18.19 169.84
CA ALA A 373 93.75 -18.18 170.32
C ALA A 373 94.02 -17.08 171.37
N LEU A 374 93.41 -15.90 171.25
CA LEU A 374 93.52 -14.83 172.25
C LEU A 374 92.76 -15.14 173.55
N GLU A 375 91.58 -15.77 173.49
CA GLU A 375 90.87 -16.21 174.69
C GLU A 375 91.52 -17.46 175.31
N GLU A 376 92.07 -18.38 174.53
CA GLU A 376 92.90 -19.49 175.00
C GLU A 376 94.13 -18.96 175.75
N LEU A 377 94.92 -18.07 175.15
CA LEU A 377 96.06 -17.41 175.80
C LEU A 377 95.67 -16.63 177.07
N LYS A 378 94.50 -15.97 177.09
CA LYS A 378 93.98 -15.31 178.31
C LYS A 378 93.54 -16.31 179.37
N ILE A 379 92.93 -17.42 178.98
CA ILE A 379 92.50 -18.48 179.90
C ILE A 379 93.72 -19.18 180.50
N GLU A 380 94.72 -19.52 179.69
CA GLU A 380 96.02 -20.01 180.14
C GLU A 380 96.68 -19.02 181.11
N GLN A 381 96.81 -17.75 180.72
CA GLN A 381 97.40 -16.71 181.57
C GLN A 381 96.59 -16.45 182.86
N ALA A 382 95.26 -16.59 182.84
CA ALA A 382 94.42 -16.47 184.03
C ALA A 382 94.59 -17.67 184.97
N ILE A 383 94.70 -18.89 184.41
CA ILE A 383 95.00 -20.13 185.15
C ILE A 383 96.38 -20.05 185.79
N GLU A 384 97.42 -19.63 185.05
CA GLU A 384 98.77 -19.41 185.59
C GLU A 384 98.79 -18.38 186.74
N GLN A 385 97.96 -17.34 186.65
CA GLN A 385 97.80 -16.31 187.68
C GLN A 385 96.83 -16.70 188.81
N GLY A 386 96.26 -17.90 188.79
CA GLY A 386 95.32 -18.39 189.82
C GLY A 386 93.99 -17.62 189.87
N ARG A 387 93.57 -17.00 188.76
CA ARG A 387 92.36 -16.19 188.66
C ARG A 387 91.31 -16.90 187.81
N THR A 388 90.07 -16.98 188.30
CA THR A 388 88.92 -17.40 187.50
C THR A 388 88.57 -16.31 186.47
N PRO A 389 88.31 -16.65 185.20
CA PRO A 389 87.96 -15.68 184.17
C PRO A 389 86.62 -14.99 184.47
N ASP A 390 86.54 -13.70 184.16
CA ASP A 390 85.47 -12.80 184.65
C ASP A 390 84.26 -12.79 183.69
N LEU A 391 83.11 -13.28 184.18
CA LEU A 391 81.95 -13.67 183.37
C LEU A 391 81.36 -12.52 182.52
N ASP A 392 81.38 -11.29 183.04
CA ASP A 392 80.80 -10.14 182.35
C ASP A 392 81.58 -9.76 181.08
N THR A 393 82.87 -10.09 181.01
CA THR A 393 83.68 -9.87 179.80
C THR A 393 83.27 -10.80 178.65
N LEU A 394 82.96 -12.07 178.97
CA LEU A 394 82.46 -13.06 178.01
C LEU A 394 81.04 -12.70 177.52
N ASN A 395 80.19 -12.21 178.42
CA ASN A 395 78.85 -11.71 178.06
C ASN A 395 78.95 -10.53 177.09
N GLY A 396 79.79 -9.52 177.39
CA GLY A 396 79.99 -8.37 176.51
C GLY A 396 80.56 -8.69 175.13
N ILE A 397 81.32 -9.79 174.98
CA ILE A 397 81.76 -10.30 173.67
C ILE A 397 80.60 -11.01 172.95
N ARG A 398 79.83 -11.84 173.67
CA ARG A 398 78.67 -12.57 173.14
C ARG A 398 77.62 -11.62 172.56
N ASP A 399 77.30 -10.54 173.26
CA ASP A 399 76.29 -9.58 172.82
C ASP A 399 76.70 -8.86 171.52
N ARG A 400 77.97 -8.42 171.43
CA ARG A 400 78.53 -7.79 170.21
C ARG A 400 78.55 -8.75 169.01
N MET A 401 78.81 -10.04 169.24
CA MET A 401 78.65 -11.04 168.17
C MET A 401 77.17 -11.21 167.77
N GLY A 402 76.25 -11.20 168.74
CA GLY A 402 74.81 -11.19 168.50
C GLY A 402 74.35 -10.03 167.61
N GLU A 403 74.78 -8.81 167.92
CA GLU A 403 74.50 -7.60 167.11
C GLU A 403 75.01 -7.75 165.66
N HIS A 404 76.21 -8.30 165.47
CA HIS A 404 76.78 -8.55 164.14
C HIS A 404 76.00 -9.62 163.37
N PHE A 405 75.59 -10.71 164.02
CA PHE A 405 74.74 -11.73 163.39
C PHE A 405 73.34 -11.22 163.05
N VAL A 406 72.75 -10.35 163.88
CA VAL A 406 71.45 -9.71 163.59
C VAL A 406 71.55 -8.75 162.41
N THR A 407 72.57 -7.90 162.35
CA THR A 407 72.74 -6.92 161.26
C THR A 407 73.05 -7.58 159.92
N THR A 408 73.97 -8.56 159.88
CA THR A 408 74.25 -9.34 158.66
C THR A 408 73.03 -10.14 158.20
N ARG A 409 72.26 -10.74 159.13
CA ARG A 409 70.99 -11.40 158.80
C ARG A 409 69.97 -10.44 158.19
N GLN A 410 69.79 -9.25 158.75
CA GLN A 410 68.88 -8.24 158.18
C GLN A 410 69.28 -7.79 156.77
N GLN A 411 70.58 -7.73 156.46
CA GLN A 411 71.07 -7.43 155.11
C GLN A 411 70.71 -8.57 154.12
N LEU A 412 70.89 -9.84 154.53
CA LEU A 412 70.50 -11.00 153.71
C LEU A 412 68.97 -11.10 153.50
N GLU A 413 68.18 -10.79 154.53
CA GLU A 413 66.71 -10.75 154.43
C GLU A 413 66.23 -9.64 153.49
N ARG A 414 66.90 -8.48 153.43
CA ARG A 414 66.63 -7.43 152.43
C ARG A 414 66.96 -7.90 151.01
N LEU A 415 68.19 -8.33 150.76
CA LEU A 415 68.64 -8.78 149.42
C LEU A 415 67.79 -9.94 148.87
N THR A 416 67.35 -10.87 149.73
CA THR A 416 66.46 -11.95 149.30
C THR A 416 65.01 -11.49 149.06
N SER A 417 64.56 -10.40 149.69
CA SER A 417 63.27 -9.78 149.35
C SER A 417 63.31 -9.02 148.01
N GLU A 418 64.41 -8.32 147.73
CA GLU A 418 64.63 -7.58 146.48
C GLU A 418 64.71 -8.52 145.27
N LEU A 419 65.42 -9.65 145.39
CA LEU A 419 65.50 -10.67 144.33
C LEU A 419 64.14 -11.34 144.03
N ARG A 420 63.26 -11.49 145.04
CA ARG A 420 61.89 -11.99 144.82
C ARG A 420 61.07 -10.98 144.02
N GLN A 421 61.05 -9.72 144.43
CA GLN A 421 60.35 -8.65 143.70
C GLN A 421 60.81 -8.52 142.23
N GLN A 422 62.11 -8.70 141.96
CA GLN A 422 62.64 -8.73 140.60
C GLN A 422 62.18 -9.96 139.80
N THR A 423 62.00 -11.11 140.44
CA THR A 423 61.47 -12.34 139.80
C THR A 423 59.99 -12.16 139.45
N ASP A 424 59.17 -11.71 140.40
CA ASP A 424 57.74 -11.47 140.20
C ASP A 424 57.48 -10.42 139.08
N ALA A 425 58.37 -9.42 138.97
CA ALA A 425 58.35 -8.41 137.92
C ALA A 425 58.77 -8.91 136.52
N LEU A 426 59.37 -10.11 136.42
CA LEU A 426 59.67 -10.77 135.15
C LEU A 426 58.55 -11.73 134.74
N ASP A 427 58.03 -12.53 135.65
CA ASP A 427 56.93 -13.47 135.36
C ASP A 427 55.65 -12.74 134.93
N SER A 428 55.34 -11.60 135.56
CA SER A 428 54.23 -10.72 135.15
C SER A 428 54.39 -10.18 133.73
N ARG A 429 55.61 -9.87 133.28
CA ARG A 429 55.90 -9.48 131.88
C ARG A 429 55.75 -10.65 130.92
N LEU A 430 56.21 -11.84 131.31
CA LEU A 430 56.06 -13.06 130.51
C LEU A 430 54.59 -13.49 130.33
N ALA A 431 53.72 -13.18 131.30
CA ALA A 431 52.28 -13.39 131.16
C ALA A 431 51.68 -12.51 130.03
N VAL A 432 51.96 -11.21 130.05
CA VAL A 432 51.45 -10.25 129.03
C VAL A 432 51.89 -10.64 127.61
N TYR A 433 53.16 -11.04 127.42
CA TYR A 433 53.61 -11.51 126.10
C TYR A 433 52.88 -12.77 125.63
N ARG A 434 52.53 -13.71 126.53
CA ARG A 434 51.76 -14.91 126.16
C ARG A 434 50.36 -14.54 125.69
N GLU A 435 49.69 -13.62 126.38
CA GLU A 435 48.36 -13.11 126.05
C GLU A 435 48.33 -12.53 124.63
N GLN A 436 49.25 -11.59 124.32
CA GLN A 436 49.41 -10.98 122.99
C GLN A 436 49.68 -12.02 121.87
N THR A 437 50.44 -13.08 122.16
CA THR A 437 50.66 -14.18 121.19
C THR A 437 49.46 -15.14 121.03
N SER A 438 48.40 -14.98 121.83
CA SER A 438 47.15 -15.72 121.66
C SER A 438 46.13 -14.89 120.86
N GLU A 439 45.99 -13.60 121.15
CA GLU A 439 45.14 -12.66 120.39
C GLU A 439 45.52 -12.63 118.90
N THR A 440 46.81 -12.48 118.61
CA THR A 440 47.34 -12.45 117.24
C THR A 440 47.12 -13.75 116.46
N ARG A 441 47.07 -14.91 117.14
CA ARG A 441 46.73 -16.19 116.51
C ARG A 441 45.24 -16.29 116.20
N ASN A 442 44.38 -15.90 117.14
CA ASN A 442 42.92 -15.94 116.97
C ASN A 442 42.48 -15.04 115.79
N TRP A 443 43.06 -13.84 115.69
CA TRP A 443 42.82 -12.93 114.57
C TRP A 443 43.22 -13.51 113.21
N LEU A 444 44.36 -14.23 113.13
CA LEU A 444 44.78 -14.89 111.91
C LEU A 444 43.82 -16.02 111.49
N THR A 445 43.30 -16.80 112.43
CA THR A 445 42.30 -17.84 112.13
C THR A 445 40.99 -17.24 111.63
N GLU A 446 40.45 -16.22 112.31
CA GLU A 446 39.22 -15.53 111.84
C GLU A 446 39.36 -14.92 110.44
N SER A 447 40.55 -14.42 110.09
CA SER A 447 40.82 -13.85 108.76
C SER A 447 40.78 -14.92 107.67
N LEU A 448 41.36 -16.10 107.92
CA LEU A 448 41.37 -17.23 106.98
C LEU A 448 39.98 -17.79 106.71
N ASP A 449 39.14 -17.92 107.74
CA ASP A 449 37.78 -18.43 107.60
C ASP A 449 36.93 -17.55 106.67
N ARG A 450 36.99 -16.21 106.87
CA ARG A 450 36.29 -15.23 106.03
C ARG A 450 36.71 -15.29 104.55
N PHE A 451 38.00 -15.50 104.27
CA PHE A 451 38.47 -15.73 102.89
C PHE A 451 37.97 -17.06 102.31
N SER A 452 37.74 -18.08 103.14
CA SER A 452 37.16 -19.36 102.68
C SER A 452 35.68 -19.24 102.29
N GLU A 453 34.93 -18.34 102.95
CA GLU A 453 33.51 -18.08 102.66
C GLU A 453 33.36 -17.27 101.37
N GLN A 454 34.18 -16.23 101.18
CA GLN A 454 34.17 -15.40 99.96
C GLN A 454 34.43 -16.23 98.69
N ARG A 455 35.31 -17.24 98.74
CA ARG A 455 35.56 -18.13 97.59
C ARG A 455 34.33 -18.95 97.18
N LYS A 456 33.62 -19.53 98.16
CA LYS A 456 32.42 -20.35 97.91
C LYS A 456 31.30 -19.54 97.26
N LEU A 457 31.17 -18.25 97.61
CA LEU A 457 30.19 -17.36 96.97
C LEU A 457 30.51 -17.11 95.49
N LEU A 458 31.78 -16.83 95.16
CA LEU A 458 32.23 -16.62 93.79
C LEU A 458 32.13 -17.89 92.93
N GLU A 459 32.31 -19.07 93.53
CA GLU A 459 32.10 -20.37 92.87
C GLU A 459 30.61 -20.56 92.49
N LEU A 460 29.68 -20.25 93.41
CA LEU A 460 28.23 -20.31 93.14
C LEU A 460 27.74 -19.27 92.13
N GLU A 461 28.31 -18.07 92.10
CA GLU A 461 28.01 -17.05 91.08
C GLU A 461 28.46 -17.50 89.69
N ARG A 462 29.62 -18.18 89.60
CA ARG A 462 30.12 -18.74 88.34
C ARG A 462 29.22 -19.86 87.81
N GLU A 463 28.80 -20.80 88.65
CA GLU A 463 27.89 -21.89 88.24
C GLU A 463 26.57 -21.36 87.66
N GLN A 464 26.04 -20.26 88.21
CA GLN A 464 24.83 -19.60 87.69
C GLN A 464 25.04 -18.97 86.31
N LEU A 465 26.22 -18.37 86.06
CA LEU A 465 26.55 -17.81 84.75
C LEU A 465 26.68 -18.90 83.68
N GLU A 466 27.36 -20.01 83.98
CA GLU A 466 27.52 -21.12 83.05
C GLU A 466 26.15 -21.73 82.65
N GLN A 467 25.22 -21.90 83.60
CA GLN A 467 23.84 -22.33 83.32
C GLN A 467 23.05 -21.35 82.42
N LEU A 468 23.24 -20.04 82.58
CA LEU A 468 22.59 -19.02 81.75
C LEU A 468 23.14 -19.01 80.31
N GLU A 469 24.42 -19.34 80.11
CA GLU A 469 25.01 -19.49 78.78
C GLU A 469 24.49 -20.75 78.06
N GLU A 470 24.34 -21.88 78.75
CA GLU A 470 23.73 -23.10 78.19
C GLU A 470 22.25 -22.90 77.81
N ALA A 471 21.48 -22.22 78.67
CA ALA A 471 20.08 -21.87 78.37
C ALA A 471 19.96 -20.97 77.13
N LYS A 472 20.89 -20.02 76.97
CA LYS A 472 20.96 -19.13 75.81
C LYS A 472 21.39 -19.87 74.54
N ALA A 473 22.34 -20.79 74.62
CA ALA A 473 22.81 -21.58 73.49
C ALA A 473 21.72 -22.54 72.97
N SER A 474 20.99 -23.20 73.86
CA SER A 474 19.87 -24.08 73.49
C SER A 474 18.70 -23.31 72.85
N ALA A 475 18.34 -22.13 73.36
CA ALA A 475 17.34 -21.25 72.73
C ALA A 475 17.77 -20.73 71.34
N GLN A 476 19.05 -20.46 71.12
CA GLN A 476 19.58 -20.13 69.79
C GLN A 476 19.48 -21.32 68.83
N TYR A 477 19.70 -22.55 69.32
CA TYR A 477 19.57 -23.76 68.52
C TYR A 477 18.12 -24.01 68.09
N SER A 478 17.13 -23.87 68.99
CA SER A 478 15.70 -24.09 68.66
C SER A 478 15.22 -23.10 67.59
N HIS A 479 15.50 -21.81 67.76
CA HIS A 479 15.17 -20.77 66.79
C HIS A 479 15.82 -21.03 65.40
N MET A 480 17.04 -21.59 65.37
CA MET A 480 17.71 -21.97 64.12
C MET A 480 17.13 -23.25 63.48
N SER A 481 16.51 -24.17 64.24
CA SER A 481 15.68 -25.25 63.66
C SER A 481 14.33 -24.74 63.15
N GLU A 482 13.60 -23.96 63.95
CA GLU A 482 12.30 -23.36 63.60
C GLU A 482 12.40 -22.55 62.30
N ARG A 483 13.45 -21.73 62.17
CA ARG A 483 13.73 -20.97 60.95
C ARG A 483 13.95 -21.87 59.73
N ARG A 484 14.74 -22.94 59.85
CA ARG A 484 14.97 -23.90 58.76
C ARG A 484 13.68 -24.63 58.37
N GLU A 485 12.78 -24.86 59.31
CA GLU A 485 11.48 -25.47 59.05
C GLU A 485 10.53 -24.49 58.34
N ALA A 486 10.50 -23.22 58.75
CA ALA A 486 9.80 -22.17 58.02
C ALA A 486 10.34 -22.01 56.58
N GLU A 487 11.66 -22.02 56.39
CA GLU A 487 12.29 -21.97 55.06
C GLU A 487 11.87 -23.17 54.17
N ARG A 488 11.81 -24.40 54.72
CA ARG A 488 11.28 -25.61 54.03
C ARG A 488 9.77 -25.57 53.75
N VAL A 489 8.99 -24.83 54.53
CA VAL A 489 7.54 -24.65 54.29
C VAL A 489 7.32 -23.61 53.18
N ILE A 490 8.07 -22.51 53.21
CA ILE A 490 8.04 -21.49 52.15
C ILE A 490 8.46 -22.11 50.80
N GLN A 491 9.51 -22.92 50.76
CA GLN A 491 9.92 -23.65 49.55
C GLN A 491 8.77 -24.50 48.98
N ARG A 492 8.16 -25.38 49.81
CA ARG A 492 7.02 -26.21 49.37
C ARG A 492 5.79 -25.40 48.89
N LEU A 493 5.56 -24.22 49.45
CA LEU A 493 4.49 -23.32 48.98
C LEU A 493 4.83 -22.63 47.65
N LEU A 494 6.11 -22.36 47.39
CA LEU A 494 6.58 -21.86 46.09
C LEU A 494 6.50 -22.95 45.03
N ASP A 495 6.95 -24.18 45.34
CA ASP A 495 6.86 -25.34 44.45
C ASP A 495 5.40 -25.57 44.00
N GLN A 496 4.44 -25.53 44.94
CA GLN A 496 3.00 -25.65 44.66
C GLN A 496 2.44 -24.50 43.81
N LEU A 497 2.98 -23.29 43.92
CA LEU A 497 2.58 -22.15 43.09
C LEU A 497 3.17 -22.25 41.67
N GLU A 498 4.37 -22.83 41.50
CA GLU A 498 4.91 -23.11 40.17
C GLU A 498 4.13 -24.24 39.46
N GLU A 499 3.76 -25.31 40.16
CA GLU A 499 2.88 -26.37 39.62
C GLU A 499 1.50 -25.83 39.20
N GLN A 500 0.90 -24.94 40.00
CA GLN A 500 -0.37 -24.30 39.65
C GLN A 500 -0.22 -23.29 38.51
N GLY A 501 0.90 -22.56 38.44
CA GLY A 501 1.19 -21.63 37.34
C GLY A 501 1.35 -22.34 35.99
N GLN A 502 1.89 -23.57 35.97
CA GLN A 502 2.08 -24.34 34.74
C GLN A 502 0.78 -24.98 34.19
N THR A 503 -0.30 -25.03 34.97
CA THR A 503 -1.55 -25.70 34.59
C THR A 503 -2.65 -24.76 34.06
N GLN A 504 -2.35 -23.47 33.82
CA GLN A 504 -3.26 -22.52 33.15
C GLN A 504 -2.62 -21.71 32.00
N PRO A 505 -2.67 -22.21 30.75
CA PRO A 505 -2.52 -21.36 29.57
C PRO A 505 -3.67 -21.45 28.52
N GLU A 506 -4.72 -22.24 28.72
CA GLU A 506 -5.73 -22.53 27.66
C GLU A 506 -7.22 -22.28 28.01
N ARG A 507 -7.55 -21.55 29.10
CA ARG A 507 -8.96 -21.32 29.52
C ARG A 507 -9.46 -19.86 29.45
N SER A 508 -8.80 -19.00 28.68
CA SER A 508 -9.21 -17.60 28.48
C SER A 508 -9.43 -17.24 27.00
N ALA A 509 -9.97 -18.16 26.21
CA ALA A 509 -10.23 -17.97 24.77
C ALA A 509 -11.69 -18.24 24.33
N GLU A 510 -12.57 -18.74 25.21
CA GLU A 510 -13.98 -19.04 24.91
C GLU A 510 -14.95 -18.18 25.75
N ALA A 511 -14.83 -16.85 25.69
CA ALA A 511 -15.80 -15.91 26.31
C ALA A 511 -15.73 -14.46 25.78
N ALA A 512 -15.74 -14.25 24.46
CA ALA A 512 -15.91 -12.94 23.83
C ALA A 512 -16.54 -13.05 22.42
#